data_AF-A0A9E2K962-F1
#
_entry.id   AF-A0A9E2K962-F1
#
_cell.length_a   1.000
_cell.length_b   1.000
_cell.length_c   1.000
_cell.angle_alpha   90.00
_cell.angle_beta   90.00
_cell.angle_gamma   90.00
#
_symmetry.space_group_name_H-M   'P 1'
#
loop_
_entity.id
_entity.type
_entity.pdbx_description
1 polymer ?
#
loop_
_entity_poly.entity_id
_entity_poly.type
_entity_poly.pdbx_seq_one_letter_code
_entity_poly.pdbx_strand_id
1 'polypeptide(L)'
;MRLIPKKVHAIAALLVSIEGVFLLALGLYLLVRTLTSQVEELDAVIAEIVFLVLGGAGLLFAGRGFRQHRNYGRGPTVMANLIAIGVSYYMIDGDRVLMGIILGFFALITLMSALAAIPKANHQGTTS
;
A
#
# COMPACT_ATOMS: atom_id res chain seq x y z
N MET A 1 -6.45 -20.36 19.51
CA MET A 1 -7.48 -19.67 18.68
C MET A 1 -6.79 -19.06 17.47
N ARG A 2 -7.45 -19.08 16.29
CA ARG A 2 -7.08 -18.50 14.98
C ARG A 2 -6.41 -19.43 13.96
N LEU A 3 -7.25 -20.25 13.33
CA LEU A 3 -7.09 -20.70 11.95
C LEU A 3 -7.27 -19.49 11.03
N ILE A 4 -6.21 -18.74 10.74
CA ILE A 4 -6.28 -17.69 9.71
C ILE A 4 -6.28 -18.41 8.36
N PRO A 5 -7.39 -18.33 7.58
CA PRO A 5 -7.53 -19.12 6.37
C PRO A 5 -6.47 -18.69 5.34
N LYS A 6 -5.96 -19.65 4.56
CA LYS A 6 -5.00 -19.41 3.46
C LYS A 6 -5.41 -18.24 2.54
N LYS A 7 -6.72 -17.96 2.47
CA LYS A 7 -7.33 -16.85 1.74
C LYS A 7 -6.83 -15.46 2.16
N VAL A 8 -6.48 -15.22 3.43
CA VAL A 8 -6.09 -13.88 3.92
C VAL A 8 -4.81 -13.38 3.25
N HIS A 9 -3.83 -14.26 3.01
CA HIS A 9 -2.61 -13.89 2.31
C HIS A 9 -2.89 -13.50 0.85
N ALA A 10 -3.83 -14.19 0.19
CA ALA A 10 -4.24 -13.86 -1.17
C ALA A 10 -5.00 -12.53 -1.24
N ILE A 11 -5.87 -12.25 -0.26
CA ILE A 11 -6.59 -10.98 -0.14
C ILE A 11 -5.60 -9.84 0.09
N ALA A 12 -4.69 -9.98 1.07
CA ALA A 12 -3.66 -8.98 1.33
C ALA A 12 -2.78 -8.73 0.10
N ALA A 13 -2.37 -9.79 -0.61
CA ALA A 13 -1.60 -9.68 -1.84
C ALA A 13 -2.36 -8.93 -2.95
N LEU A 14 -3.65 -9.19 -3.11
CA LEU A 14 -4.48 -8.53 -4.12
C LEU A 14 -4.64 -7.05 -3.80
N LEU A 15 -5.05 -6.72 -2.58
CA LEU A 15 -5.30 -5.35 -2.14
C LEU A 15 -4.04 -4.48 -2.26
N VAL A 16 -2.90 -4.95 -1.73
CA VAL A 16 -1.64 -4.18 -1.82
C VAL A 16 -1.14 -4.07 -3.27
N SER A 17 -1.45 -5.05 -4.13
CA SER A 17 -1.10 -4.94 -5.55
C SER A 17 -1.95 -3.88 -6.25
N ILE A 18 -3.23 -3.76 -5.89
CA ILE A 18 -4.11 -2.71 -6.39
C ILE A 18 -3.59 -1.33 -5.95
N GLU A 19 -3.20 -1.17 -4.68
CA GLU A 19 -2.57 0.06 -4.18
C GLU A 19 -1.30 0.39 -4.95
N GLY A 20 -0.42 -0.61 -5.14
CA GLY A 20 0.82 -0.43 -5.90
C GLY A 20 0.57 0.04 -7.33
N VAL A 21 -0.38 -0.58 -8.04
CA VAL A 21 -0.76 -0.14 -9.41
C VAL A 21 -1.38 1.25 -9.38
N PHE A 22 -2.23 1.55 -8.40
CA PHE A 22 -2.86 2.86 -8.26
C PHE A 22 -1.81 3.98 -8.06
N LEU A 23 -0.81 3.77 -7.20
CA LEU A 23 0.27 4.73 -7.01
C LEU A 23 1.09 4.94 -8.29
N LEU A 24 1.39 3.86 -9.03
CA LEU A 24 2.11 3.97 -10.32
C LEU A 24 1.28 4.73 -11.37
N ALA A 25 -0.04 4.48 -11.43
CA ALA A 25 -0.94 5.19 -12.31
C ALA A 25 -1.02 6.68 -11.96
N LEU A 26 -1.05 7.02 -10.66
CA LEU A 26 -1.02 8.40 -10.19
C LEU A 26 0.32 9.08 -10.52
N GLY A 27 1.45 8.38 -10.34
CA GLY A 27 2.77 8.89 -10.71
C GLY A 27 2.88 9.14 -12.22
N LEU A 28 2.35 8.24 -13.05
CA LEU A 28 2.30 8.41 -14.50
C LEU A 28 1.39 9.58 -14.89
N TYR A 29 0.23 9.72 -14.25
CA TYR A 29 -0.67 10.85 -14.46
C TYR A 29 0.02 12.17 -14.14
N LEU A 30 0.70 12.28 -13.01
CA LEU A 30 1.45 13.47 -12.63
C LEU A 30 2.58 13.75 -13.61
N LEU A 31 3.30 12.73 -14.06
CA LEU A 31 4.34 12.89 -15.08
C LEU A 31 3.77 13.50 -16.37
N VAL A 32 2.67 12.95 -16.89
CA VAL A 32 2.01 13.48 -18.10
C VAL A 32 1.53 14.91 -17.85
N ARG A 33 0.87 15.18 -16.73
CA ARG A 33 0.39 16.51 -16.36
C ARG A 33 1.51 17.54 -16.29
N THR A 34 2.67 17.17 -15.74
CA THR A 34 3.85 18.04 -15.67
C THR A 34 4.43 18.36 -17.04
N LEU A 35 4.33 17.43 -17.99
CA LEU A 35 4.81 17.64 -19.37
C LEU A 35 3.83 18.47 -20.21
N THR A 36 2.53 18.42 -19.92
CA THR A 36 1.49 19.08 -20.72
C THR A 36 1.03 20.44 -20.19
N SER A 37 1.34 20.76 -18.93
CA SER A 37 0.80 21.92 -18.23
C SER A 37 1.88 22.67 -17.47
N GLN A 38 1.66 23.96 -17.22
CA GLN A 38 2.52 24.72 -16.31
C GLN A 38 2.31 24.23 -14.87
N VAL A 39 3.41 23.97 -14.17
CA VAL A 39 3.44 23.52 -12.77
C VAL A 39 4.03 24.65 -11.93
N GLU A 40 3.31 25.07 -10.90
CA GLU A 40 3.77 26.14 -10.00
C GLU A 40 5.00 25.70 -9.19
N GLU A 41 4.97 24.47 -8.66
CA GLU A 41 6.00 23.94 -7.75
C GLU A 41 6.61 22.66 -8.33
N LEU A 42 7.56 22.82 -9.26
CA LEU A 42 8.14 21.69 -9.99
C LEU A 42 8.89 20.72 -9.06
N ASP A 43 9.63 21.24 -8.09
CA ASP A 43 10.42 20.42 -7.15
C ASP A 43 9.54 19.49 -6.32
N ALA A 44 8.40 20.02 -5.82
CA ALA A 44 7.44 19.25 -5.05
C ALA A 44 6.80 18.14 -5.90
N VAL A 45 6.44 18.43 -7.15
CA VAL A 45 5.82 17.44 -8.05
C VAL A 45 6.81 16.35 -8.45
N ILE A 46 8.09 16.68 -8.66
CA ILE A 46 9.13 15.68 -8.93
C ILE A 46 9.29 14.75 -7.73
N ALA A 47 9.36 15.30 -6.50
CA ALA A 47 9.45 14.49 -5.29
C ALA A 47 8.23 13.57 -5.13
N GLU A 48 7.03 14.07 -5.42
CA GLU A 48 5.79 13.30 -5.41
C GLU A 48 5.81 12.16 -6.43
N ILE A 49 6.22 12.41 -7.68
CA ILE A 49 6.34 11.38 -8.71
C ILE A 49 7.32 10.29 -8.27
N VAL A 50 8.50 10.66 -7.76
CA VAL A 50 9.50 9.70 -7.28
C VAL A 50 8.94 8.88 -6.11
N PHE A 51 8.27 9.53 -5.16
CA PHE A 51 7.65 8.87 -4.02
C PHE A 51 6.57 7.87 -4.46
N LEU A 52 5.69 8.24 -5.40
CA LEU A 52 4.64 7.38 -5.94
C LEU A 52 5.22 6.19 -6.70
N VAL A 53 6.28 6.39 -7.49
CA VAL A 53 6.93 5.31 -8.24
C VAL A 53 7.61 4.32 -7.30
N LEU A 54 8.40 4.81 -6.34
CA LEU A 54 9.09 3.96 -5.36
C LEU A 54 8.10 3.25 -4.43
N GLY A 55 7.10 3.98 -3.92
CA GLY A 55 6.03 3.44 -3.09
C GLY A 55 5.21 2.39 -3.84
N GLY A 56 4.79 2.68 -5.06
CA GLY A 56 4.05 1.75 -5.91
C GLY A 56 4.84 0.47 -6.21
N ALA A 57 6.10 0.60 -6.65
CA ALA A 57 6.97 -0.54 -6.91
C ALA A 57 7.23 -1.37 -5.63
N GLY A 58 7.46 -0.69 -4.51
CA GLY A 58 7.65 -1.32 -3.20
C GLY A 58 6.43 -2.12 -2.75
N LEU A 59 5.21 -1.59 -2.96
CA LEU A 59 3.97 -2.30 -2.65
C LEU A 59 3.72 -3.49 -3.57
N LEU A 60 4.04 -3.38 -4.86
CA LEU A 60 4.00 -4.54 -5.76
C LEU A 60 4.99 -5.64 -5.35
N PHE A 61 6.17 -5.26 -4.85
CA PHE A 61 7.13 -6.19 -4.28
C PHE A 61 6.60 -6.83 -2.99
N ALA A 62 5.96 -6.04 -2.12
CA ALA A 62 5.31 -6.55 -0.91
C ALA A 62 4.18 -7.54 -1.21
N GLY A 63 3.38 -7.29 -2.26
CA GLY A 63 2.35 -8.21 -2.75
C GLY A 63 2.91 -9.57 -3.16
N ARG A 64 4.10 -9.61 -3.78
CA ARG A 64 4.81 -10.87 -4.06
C ARG A 64 5.21 -11.58 -2.76
N GLY A 65 5.63 -10.83 -1.73
CA GLY A 65 5.94 -11.37 -0.41
C GLY A 65 4.76 -12.10 0.24
N PHE A 66 3.55 -11.54 0.16
CA PHE A 66 2.34 -12.19 0.65
C PHE A 66 2.00 -13.48 -0.11
N ARG A 67 2.14 -13.49 -1.45
CA ARG A 67 1.90 -14.69 -2.28
C ARG A 67 2.87 -15.82 -1.96
N GLN A 68 4.10 -15.48 -1.57
CA GLN A 68 5.14 -16.41 -1.17
C GLN A 68 5.10 -16.81 0.31
N HIS A 69 4.10 -16.32 1.07
CA HIS A 69 4.00 -16.50 2.53
C HIS A 69 5.26 -16.05 3.30
N ARG A 70 5.95 -15.00 2.81
CA ARG A 70 7.15 -14.43 3.44
C ARG A 70 6.78 -13.24 4.33
N ASN A 71 7.54 -13.05 5.41
CA ASN A 71 7.31 -11.97 6.38
C ASN A 71 7.57 -10.55 5.83
N TYR A 72 8.41 -10.40 4.80
CA TYR A 72 8.87 -9.08 4.35
C TYR A 72 7.78 -8.21 3.70
N GLY A 73 6.67 -8.78 3.22
CA GLY A 73 5.59 -7.98 2.63
C GLY A 73 4.81 -7.15 3.65
N ARG A 74 4.81 -7.54 4.92
CA ARG A 74 3.96 -6.92 5.96
C ARG A 74 4.41 -5.51 6.31
N GLY A 75 5.71 -5.32 6.54
CA GLY A 75 6.26 -4.02 6.96
C GLY A 75 5.91 -2.88 6.01
N PRO A 76 6.27 -2.97 4.71
CA PRO A 76 5.94 -1.94 3.73
C PRO A 76 4.44 -1.69 3.59
N THR A 77 3.63 -2.75 3.61
CA THR A 77 2.17 -2.65 3.47
C THR A 77 1.52 -1.93 4.64
N VAL A 78 1.93 -2.25 5.86
CA VAL A 78 1.45 -1.57 7.07
C VAL A 78 1.83 -0.10 7.04
N MET A 79 3.08 0.22 6.72
CA MET A 79 3.54 1.61 6.63
C MET A 79 2.75 2.42 5.59
N ALA A 80 2.62 1.91 4.37
CA ALA A 80 1.89 2.58 3.30
C ALA A 80 0.43 2.84 3.68
N ASN A 81 -0.23 1.88 4.33
CA ASN A 81 -1.62 2.02 4.72
C ASN A 81 -1.83 2.97 5.91
N LEU A 82 -0.87 3.07 6.84
CA LEU A 82 -0.89 4.09 7.88
C LEU A 82 -0.73 5.51 7.30
N ILE A 83 0.16 5.66 6.30
CA ILE A 83 0.30 6.93 5.56
C ILE A 83 -1.02 7.25 4.83
N ALA A 84 -1.62 6.27 4.15
CA ALA A 84 -2.88 6.46 3.43
C ALA A 84 -4.04 6.88 4.34
N ILE A 85 -4.09 6.37 5.58
CA ILE A 85 -5.05 6.85 6.59
C ILE A 85 -4.80 8.33 6.91
N GLY A 86 -3.53 8.75 7.09
CA GLY A 86 -3.18 10.15 7.27
C GLY A 86 -3.62 11.02 6.07
N VAL A 87 -3.35 10.57 4.85
CA VAL A 87 -3.79 11.25 3.62
C VAL A 87 -5.32 11.34 3.57
N SER A 88 -6.03 10.29 3.94
CA SER A 88 -7.50 10.27 3.94
C SER A 88 -8.10 11.32 4.87
N TYR A 89 -7.48 11.56 6.02
CA TYR A 89 -7.89 12.61 6.94
C TYR A 89 -7.75 13.99 6.30
N TYR A 90 -6.57 14.30 5.71
CA TYR A 90 -6.36 15.58 5.03
C TYR A 90 -7.26 15.77 3.80
N MET A 91 -7.67 14.69 3.13
CA MET A 91 -8.65 14.78 2.04
C MET A 91 -10.04 15.15 2.54
N ILE A 92 -10.47 14.60 3.69
CA ILE A 92 -11.76 14.95 4.31
C ILE A 92 -11.73 16.41 4.77
N ASP A 93 -10.64 16.83 5.41
CA ASP A 93 -10.42 18.20 5.88
C ASP A 93 -10.39 19.20 4.70
N GLY A 94 -9.79 18.82 3.57
CA GLY A 94 -9.74 19.61 2.34
C GLY A 94 -10.96 19.45 1.41
N ASP A 95 -12.16 19.28 1.97
CA ASP A 95 -13.46 19.19 1.27
C ASP A 95 -13.63 18.04 0.25
N ARG A 96 -12.68 17.10 0.18
CA ARG A 96 -12.75 15.90 -0.68
C ARG A 96 -13.26 14.68 0.10
N VAL A 97 -14.35 14.88 0.84
CA VAL A 97 -14.90 13.92 1.82
C VAL A 97 -15.12 12.53 1.21
N LEU A 98 -15.77 12.44 0.05
CA LEU A 98 -16.07 11.14 -0.57
C LEU A 98 -14.78 10.36 -0.90
N MET A 99 -13.78 11.03 -1.47
CA MET A 99 -12.51 10.39 -1.81
C MET A 99 -11.74 9.99 -0.56
N GLY A 100 -11.73 10.84 0.47
CA GLY A 100 -11.10 10.53 1.75
C GLY A 100 -11.73 9.31 2.43
N ILE A 101 -13.07 9.20 2.45
CA ILE A 101 -13.75 8.02 2.99
C ILE A 101 -13.38 6.74 2.22
N ILE A 102 -13.38 6.80 0.88
CA ILE A 102 -13.02 5.65 0.03
C ILE A 102 -11.58 5.21 0.31
N LEU A 103 -10.63 6.15 0.32
CA LEU A 103 -9.22 5.88 0.58
C LEU A 103 -9.01 5.30 1.99
N GLY A 104 -9.60 5.93 3.01
CA GLY A 104 -9.48 5.49 4.39
C GLY A 104 -10.07 4.10 4.61
N PHE A 105 -11.23 3.81 4.01
CA PHE A 105 -11.84 2.49 4.09
C PHE A 105 -10.97 1.42 3.41
N PHE A 106 -10.48 1.70 2.20
CA PHE A 106 -9.59 0.78 1.49
C PHE A 106 -8.32 0.52 2.32
N ALA A 107 -7.70 1.59 2.84
CA ALA A 107 -6.48 1.49 3.62
C ALA A 107 -6.67 0.69 4.91
N LEU A 108 -7.79 0.86 5.60
CA LEU A 108 -8.13 0.07 6.79
C LEU A 108 -8.28 -1.42 6.47
N ILE A 109 -8.95 -1.77 5.36
CA ILE A 109 -9.12 -3.18 4.97
C ILE A 109 -7.76 -3.81 4.62
N THR A 110 -6.92 -3.12 3.85
CA THR A 110 -5.59 -3.62 3.48
C THR A 110 -4.70 -3.76 4.71
N LEU A 111 -4.70 -2.77 5.61
CA LEU A 111 -3.97 -2.79 6.86
C LEU A 111 -4.36 -4.00 7.72
N MET A 112 -5.65 -4.20 7.93
CA MET A 112 -6.16 -5.32 8.72
C MET A 112 -5.81 -6.67 8.08
N SER A 113 -5.88 -6.76 6.76
CA SER A 113 -5.48 -7.96 6.00
C SER A 113 -3.99 -8.26 6.15
N ALA A 114 -3.13 -7.24 6.06
CA ALA A 114 -1.68 -7.35 6.23
C ALA A 114 -1.28 -7.75 7.65
N LEU A 115 -1.96 -7.19 8.66
CA LEU A 115 -1.76 -7.56 10.06
C LEU A 115 -2.21 -9.00 10.34
N ALA A 116 -3.35 -9.41 9.78
CA ALA A 116 -3.87 -10.77 9.93
C ALA A 116 -3.06 -11.83 9.16
N ALA A 117 -2.35 -11.47 8.09
CA ALA A 117 -1.51 -12.38 7.31
C ALA A 117 -0.21 -12.74 8.07
N ILE A 118 -0.31 -13.43 9.21
CA ILE A 118 0.82 -13.92 10.01
C ILE A 118 1.38 -15.19 9.36
N PRO A 119 2.65 -15.22 8.94
CA PRO A 119 3.30 -16.42 8.47
C PRO A 119 3.48 -17.43 9.60
N LYS A 120 3.32 -18.72 9.29
CA LYS A 120 3.57 -19.78 10.27
C LYS A 120 5.04 -19.76 10.68
N ALA A 121 5.31 -19.77 11.98
CA ALA A 121 6.67 -19.94 12.48
C ALA A 121 7.17 -21.35 12.07
N ASN A 122 8.28 -21.41 11.33
CA ASN A 122 9.00 -22.67 11.11
C ASN A 122 9.51 -23.16 12.47
N HIS A 123 8.83 -24.14 13.06
CA HIS A 123 9.40 -24.92 14.15
C HIS A 123 10.37 -25.93 13.51
N GLN A 124 11.65 -25.56 13.39
CA GLN A 124 12.74 -26.47 13.05
C GLN A 124 13.83 -26.36 14.12
N GLY A 125 13.96 -27.42 14.94
CA GLY A 125 15.02 -27.67 15.93
C GLY A 125 14.88 -26.84 17.21
N THR A 126 14.68 -27.40 18.40
CA THR A 126 15.63 -28.31 19.06
C THR A 126 14.93 -29.44 19.81
N THR A 127 15.04 -30.66 19.29
CA THR A 127 15.05 -31.87 20.12
C THR A 127 16.40 -32.53 19.94
N SER A 128 17.31 -32.23 20.84
CA SER A 128 18.51 -33.01 21.15
C SER A 128 18.79 -32.78 22.62
#